data_AF-A0A7S1RY19-F1
#
_entry.id   AF-A0A7S1RY19-F1
#
_cell.length_a   1.000
_cell.length_b   1.000
_cell.length_c   1.000
_cell.angle_alpha   90.00
_cell.angle_beta   90.00
_cell.angle_gamma   90.00
#
_symmetry.space_group_name_H-M   'P 1'
#
loop_
_entity.id
_entity.type
_entity.pdbx_description
1 polymer ?
#
loop_
_entity_poly.entity_id
_entity_poly.type
_entity_poly.pdbx_seq_one_letter_code
_entity_poly.pdbx_strand_id
1 'polypeptide(L)'
;GVLMDCCHSDPSIGLHKEDVTPQNIVSLFAKHKVPREVDLLSVSVQADDAFILRSIFQEGYRPRLLIVKVNSNFGDESLLSFPDKRVVSRKDAHCGPLCTFEGAGAKQQTALCGVGVKGLHKLALSATYRPAFLSSESYFFLVREDLSSVPMAIEWTLPRVIQHAKSMGWVSQTF
;
A
#
# COMPACT_ATOMS: atom_id res chain seq x y z
N GLY A 1 14.48 14.12 0.40
CA GLY A 1 14.09 12.70 0.32
C GLY A 1 14.37 12.20 -1.08
N VAL A 2 14.09 10.92 -1.36
CA VAL A 2 14.14 10.36 -2.72
C VAL A 2 12.71 10.17 -3.19
N LEU A 3 12.35 10.74 -4.34
CA LEU A 3 11.04 10.56 -4.97
C LEU A 3 11.23 9.81 -6.30
N MET A 4 10.31 8.92 -6.62
CA MET A 4 10.35 8.10 -7.85
C MET A 4 8.98 8.15 -8.54
N ASP A 5 8.96 8.54 -9.81
CA ASP A 5 7.77 8.55 -10.67
C ASP A 5 8.08 7.96 -12.04
N CYS A 6 7.12 7.29 -12.67
CA CYS A 6 7.33 6.67 -13.99
C CYS A 6 7.65 7.67 -15.10
N CYS A 7 7.19 8.91 -14.92
CA CYS A 7 6.81 9.75 -16.03
C CYS A 7 7.50 11.12 -15.98
N HIS A 8 7.75 11.62 -14.77
CA HIS A 8 8.36 12.92 -14.51
C HIS A 8 9.70 12.82 -13.78
N SER A 9 10.52 13.86 -13.95
CA SER A 9 11.72 14.10 -13.15
C SER A 9 11.78 15.56 -12.77
N ASP A 10 12.19 15.85 -11.54
CA ASP A 10 12.42 17.20 -11.05
C ASP A 10 13.59 17.17 -10.05
N PRO A 11 14.82 17.53 -10.48
CA PRO A 11 15.98 17.55 -9.62
C PRO A 11 15.87 18.52 -8.44
N SER A 12 15.03 19.56 -8.53
CA SER A 12 14.89 20.57 -7.46
C SER A 12 14.26 20.00 -6.19
N ILE A 13 13.47 18.92 -6.32
CA ILE A 13 12.82 18.21 -5.20
C ILE A 13 13.36 16.78 -5.00
N GLY A 14 14.37 16.36 -5.78
CA GLY A 14 14.90 14.99 -5.75
C GLY A 14 13.95 13.95 -6.37
N LEU A 15 13.19 14.33 -7.39
CA LEU A 15 12.31 13.44 -8.15
C LEU A 15 13.06 12.82 -9.33
N HIS A 16 13.20 11.49 -9.26
CA HIS A 16 13.84 10.67 -10.27
C HIS A 16 12.78 9.97 -11.12
N LYS A 17 12.98 9.96 -12.43
CA LYS A 17 12.14 9.19 -13.34
C LYS A 17 12.53 7.71 -13.28
N GLU A 18 11.73 6.90 -12.62
CA GLU A 18 11.94 5.46 -12.42
C GLU A 18 10.60 4.71 -12.57
N ASP A 19 10.55 3.69 -13.43
CA ASP A 19 9.38 2.79 -13.52
C ASP A 19 9.52 1.71 -12.44
N VAL A 20 8.95 1.97 -11.27
CA VAL A 20 9.09 1.11 -10.08
C VAL A 20 8.28 -0.18 -10.25
N THR A 21 8.92 -1.32 -10.01
CA THR A 21 8.33 -2.66 -10.04
C THR A 21 8.78 -3.49 -8.83
N PRO A 22 8.06 -4.58 -8.48
CA PRO A 22 8.51 -5.50 -7.44
C PRO A 22 9.91 -6.08 -7.69
N GLN A 23 10.33 -6.19 -8.96
CA GLN A 23 11.60 -6.77 -9.35
C GLN A 23 12.78 -5.79 -9.27
N ASN A 24 12.53 -4.48 -9.38
CA ASN A 24 13.60 -3.48 -9.39
C ASN A 24 13.65 -2.57 -8.14
N ILE A 25 12.64 -2.56 -7.28
CA ILE A 25 12.59 -1.60 -6.16
C ILE A 25 13.83 -1.69 -5.25
N VAL A 26 14.34 -2.89 -5.01
CA VAL A 26 15.55 -3.11 -4.20
C VAL A 26 16.79 -2.51 -4.85
N SER A 27 16.97 -2.71 -6.16
CA SER A 27 18.11 -2.15 -6.88
C SER A 27 18.00 -0.64 -7.02
N LEU A 28 16.78 -0.10 -7.14
CA LEU A 28 16.52 1.34 -7.09
C LEU A 28 16.86 1.94 -5.72
N PHE A 29 16.50 1.28 -4.62
CA PHE A 29 16.89 1.71 -3.28
C PHE A 29 18.41 1.74 -3.12
N ALA A 30 19.12 0.71 -3.61
CA ALA A 30 20.58 0.68 -3.61
C ALA A 30 21.18 1.81 -4.47
N LYS A 31 20.68 2.00 -5.70
CA LYS A 31 21.10 3.06 -6.64
C LYS A 31 21.00 4.45 -6.00
N HIS A 32 19.90 4.71 -5.29
CA HIS A 32 19.61 5.99 -4.66
C HIS A 32 20.07 6.07 -3.19
N LYS A 33 20.83 5.08 -2.72
CA LYS A 33 21.40 5.02 -1.36
C LYS A 33 20.33 5.18 -0.26
N VAL A 34 19.16 4.60 -0.46
CA VAL A 34 18.08 4.60 0.53
C VAL A 34 18.55 3.79 1.74
N PRO A 35 18.48 4.34 2.96
CA PRO A 35 18.90 3.61 4.16
C PRO A 35 17.97 2.43 4.45
N ARG A 36 18.52 1.38 5.07
CA ARG A 36 17.75 0.20 5.49
C ARG A 36 16.62 0.55 6.46
N GLU A 37 16.85 1.52 7.34
CA GLU A 37 15.85 2.06 8.27
C GLU A 37 15.51 3.52 7.91
N VAL A 38 14.73 3.72 6.86
CA VAL A 38 14.19 5.05 6.51
C VAL A 38 13.07 5.46 7.47
N ASP A 39 12.95 6.75 7.79
CA ASP A 39 11.89 7.21 8.69
C ASP A 39 10.49 7.05 8.07
N LEU A 40 10.34 7.37 6.79
CA LEU A 40 9.07 7.32 6.07
C LEU A 40 9.25 6.68 4.70
N LEU A 41 8.39 5.72 4.38
CA LEU A 41 8.22 5.17 3.04
C LEU A 41 6.75 5.32 2.62
N SER A 42 6.53 6.00 1.49
CA SER A 42 5.21 6.11 0.86
C SER A 42 5.17 5.30 -0.44
N VAL A 43 4.16 4.45 -0.61
CA VAL A 43 3.99 3.58 -1.78
C VAL A 43 2.60 3.79 -2.39
N SER A 44 2.56 4.16 -3.66
CA SER A 44 1.35 4.37 -4.45
C SER A 44 1.64 4.09 -5.92
N VAL A 45 2.07 2.85 -6.20
CA VAL A 45 2.52 2.37 -7.51
C VAL A 45 1.45 1.45 -8.12
N GLN A 46 0.22 1.95 -8.15
CA GLN A 46 -0.94 1.33 -8.81
C GLN A 46 -1.23 -0.11 -8.35
N ALA A 47 -1.05 -1.11 -9.21
CA ALA A 47 -1.44 -2.50 -8.91
C ALA A 47 -0.44 -3.23 -8.01
N ASP A 48 0.81 -2.77 -7.96
CA ASP A 48 1.92 -3.58 -7.46
C ASP A 48 2.32 -3.24 -6.00
N ASP A 49 1.56 -2.38 -5.30
CA ASP A 49 1.89 -1.85 -3.96
C ASP A 49 2.27 -2.95 -2.95
N ALA A 50 1.46 -4.01 -2.85
CA ALA A 50 1.70 -5.12 -1.93
C ALA A 50 2.95 -5.93 -2.29
N PHE A 51 3.22 -6.10 -3.59
CA PHE A 51 4.38 -6.87 -4.05
C PHE A 51 5.68 -6.07 -3.94
N ILE A 52 5.61 -4.76 -4.18
CA ILE A 52 6.71 -3.83 -3.91
C ILE A 52 7.09 -3.88 -2.43
N LEU A 53 6.11 -3.75 -1.52
CA LEU A 53 6.37 -3.85 -0.08
C LEU A 53 6.93 -5.20 0.32
N ARG A 54 6.42 -6.29 -0.25
CA ARG A 54 6.97 -7.63 -0.01
C ARG A 54 8.44 -7.70 -0.39
N SER A 55 8.83 -7.21 -1.57
CA SER A 55 10.24 -7.17 -1.99
C SER A 55 11.10 -6.33 -1.05
N ILE A 56 10.60 -5.17 -0.61
CA ILE A 56 11.28 -4.28 0.35
C ILE A 56 11.53 -5.00 1.68
N PHE A 57 10.51 -5.68 2.23
CA PHE A 57 10.63 -6.41 3.49
C PHE A 57 11.54 -7.63 3.39
N GLN A 58 11.43 -8.41 2.31
CA GLN A 58 12.27 -9.60 2.09
C GLN A 58 13.75 -9.26 2.01
N GLU A 59 14.07 -8.06 1.52
CA GLU A 59 15.42 -7.56 1.42
C GLU A 59 15.92 -6.92 2.73
N GLY A 60 15.08 -6.82 3.77
CA GLY A 60 15.49 -6.35 5.11
C GLY A 60 15.40 -4.84 5.32
N TYR A 61 14.71 -4.10 4.44
CA TYR A 61 14.35 -2.71 4.73
C TYR A 61 13.25 -2.66 5.80
N ARG A 62 13.42 -1.78 6.79
CA ARG A 62 12.51 -1.63 7.95
C ARG A 62 12.12 -0.16 8.17
N PRO A 63 11.35 0.46 7.24
CA PRO A 63 10.85 1.82 7.43
C PRO A 63 10.15 2.02 8.78
N ARG A 64 10.26 3.20 9.40
CA ARG A 64 9.61 3.46 10.70
C ARG A 64 8.10 3.68 10.55
N LEU A 65 7.72 4.41 9.50
CA LEU A 65 6.35 4.69 9.08
C LEU A 65 6.16 4.29 7.62
N LEU A 66 5.08 3.55 7.33
CA LEU A 66 4.63 3.24 5.99
C LEU A 66 3.32 3.98 5.72
N ILE A 67 3.22 4.54 4.52
CA ILE A 67 1.97 5.06 3.96
C ILE A 67 1.75 4.36 2.65
N VAL A 68 0.65 3.63 2.52
CA VAL A 68 0.43 2.77 1.36
C VAL A 68 -0.97 2.98 0.84
N LYS A 69 -1.11 3.21 -0.46
CA LYS A 69 -2.42 3.28 -1.08
C LYS A 69 -3.10 1.91 -1.05
N VAL A 70 -4.36 1.89 -0.65
CA VAL A 70 -5.24 0.71 -0.72
C VAL A 70 -6.39 1.01 -1.68
N ASN A 71 -7.03 -0.04 -2.17
CA ASN A 71 -8.26 0.10 -2.94
C ASN A 71 -9.48 -0.13 -2.04
N SER A 72 -10.14 0.96 -1.66
CA SER A 72 -11.37 0.95 -0.86
C SER A 72 -12.57 0.33 -1.58
N ASN A 73 -12.55 0.21 -2.91
CA ASN A 73 -13.61 -0.45 -3.67
C ASN A 73 -13.68 -1.96 -3.41
N PHE A 74 -12.63 -2.57 -2.85
CA PHE A 74 -12.63 -4.00 -2.55
C PHE A 74 -13.38 -4.34 -1.26
N GLY A 75 -13.72 -3.34 -0.44
CA GLY A 75 -14.21 -3.55 0.91
C GLY A 75 -13.07 -3.67 1.93
N ASP A 76 -13.39 -3.33 3.17
CA ASP A 76 -12.47 -3.30 4.31
C ASP A 76 -11.94 -4.69 4.69
N GLU A 77 -12.76 -5.72 4.52
CA GLU A 77 -12.41 -7.11 4.81
C GLU A 77 -11.66 -7.83 3.69
N SER A 78 -11.36 -7.15 2.58
CA SER A 78 -10.81 -7.79 1.40
C SER A 78 -9.34 -8.17 1.54
N LEU A 79 -9.06 -9.43 1.21
CA LEU A 79 -7.70 -9.98 1.05
C LEU A 79 -7.20 -9.86 -0.39
N LEU A 80 -7.97 -9.26 -1.30
CA LEU A 80 -7.60 -9.16 -2.71
C LEU A 80 -6.32 -8.34 -2.87
N SER A 81 -5.44 -8.85 -3.71
CA SER A 81 -4.26 -8.17 -4.22
C SER A 81 -4.06 -8.65 -5.66
N PHE A 82 -3.83 -7.72 -6.58
CA PHE A 82 -3.67 -8.06 -7.98
C PHE A 82 -2.18 -8.20 -8.30
N PRO A 83 -1.70 -9.41 -8.65
CA PRO A 83 -0.33 -9.57 -9.09
C PRO A 83 -0.11 -8.96 -10.48
N ASP A 84 1.13 -8.48 -10.67
CA ASP A 84 2.03 -8.61 -11.81
C ASP A 84 1.40 -8.69 -13.23
N LYS A 85 1.99 -7.93 -14.16
CA LYS A 85 1.52 -7.71 -15.54
C LYS A 85 1.29 -8.99 -16.37
N ARG A 86 1.67 -10.15 -15.84
CA ARG A 86 1.64 -11.49 -16.47
C ARG A 86 0.31 -12.24 -16.37
N VAL A 87 -0.60 -11.89 -15.45
CA VAL A 87 -1.78 -12.75 -15.13
C VAL A 87 -3.12 -12.16 -15.54
N VAL A 88 -3.22 -10.84 -15.76
CA VAL A 88 -4.50 -10.17 -16.04
C VAL A 88 -4.43 -9.45 -17.39
N SER A 89 -5.48 -9.60 -18.20
CA SER A 89 -5.73 -8.74 -19.37
C SER A 89 -5.87 -7.29 -18.88
N ARG A 90 -4.79 -6.52 -18.97
CA ARG A 90 -4.75 -5.11 -18.57
C ARG A 90 -5.19 -4.28 -19.77
N LYS A 91 -6.30 -3.54 -19.63
CA LYS A 91 -6.48 -2.34 -20.44
C LYS A 91 -5.69 -1.23 -19.75
N ASP A 92 -4.59 -0.82 -20.36
CA ASP A 92 -3.78 0.28 -19.86
C ASP A 92 -4.62 1.56 -19.84
N ALA A 93 -5.06 1.97 -18.66
CA ALA A 93 -5.58 3.31 -18.46
C ALA A 93 -4.45 4.22 -17.98
N HIS A 94 -4.55 5.50 -18.31
CA HIS A 94 -3.58 6.53 -17.90
C HIS A 94 -3.40 6.62 -16.37
N CYS A 95 -4.34 6.06 -15.60
CA CYS A 95 -4.38 6.06 -14.14
C CYS A 95 -4.05 4.68 -13.50
N GLY A 96 -3.58 3.71 -14.29
CA GLY A 96 -3.31 2.33 -13.88
C GLY A 96 -4.34 1.32 -14.38
N PRO A 97 -4.04 0.01 -14.31
CA PRO A 97 -4.88 -1.00 -14.93
C PRO A 97 -6.23 -1.12 -14.23
N LEU A 98 -7.28 -1.38 -15.01
CA LEU A 98 -8.59 -1.78 -14.50
C LEU A 98 -8.63 -3.28 -14.27
N CYS A 99 -9.20 -3.69 -13.13
CA CYS A 99 -9.40 -5.07 -12.73
C CYS A 99 -10.88 -5.34 -12.48
N THR A 100 -11.36 -6.49 -12.97
CA THR A 100 -12.71 -6.99 -12.68
C THR A 100 -12.61 -8.08 -11.61
N PHE A 101 -13.49 -8.02 -10.61
CA PHE A 101 -13.55 -8.95 -9.50
C PHE A 101 -15.00 -9.20 -9.09
N GLU A 102 -15.23 -10.31 -8.38
CA GLU A 102 -16.52 -10.56 -7.75
C GLU A 102 -16.59 -9.77 -6.44
N GLY A 103 -17.51 -8.80 -6.41
CA GLY A 103 -17.79 -8.02 -5.20
C GLY A 103 -18.84 -8.70 -4.32
N ALA A 104 -19.24 -7.99 -3.27
CA ALA A 104 -20.33 -8.43 -2.39
C ALA A 104 -21.60 -8.77 -3.19
N GLY A 105 -22.22 -9.91 -2.89
CA GLY A 105 -23.44 -10.38 -3.57
C GLY A 105 -23.21 -10.97 -4.96
N ALA A 106 -22.02 -11.48 -5.27
CA ALA A 106 -21.68 -12.16 -6.53
C ALA A 106 -21.89 -11.31 -7.79
N LYS A 107 -21.88 -9.98 -7.65
CA LYS A 107 -21.89 -9.06 -8.79
C LYS A 107 -20.47 -8.78 -9.24
N GLN A 108 -20.23 -8.84 -10.54
CA GLN A 108 -18.98 -8.37 -11.11
C GLN A 108 -18.85 -6.87 -10.88
N GLN A 109 -17.70 -6.46 -10.36
CA GLN A 109 -17.31 -5.07 -10.15
C GLN A 109 -16.01 -4.81 -10.89
N THR A 110 -15.84 -3.58 -11.38
CA THR A 110 -14.61 -3.14 -12.03
C THR A 110 -14.08 -1.92 -11.29
N ALA A 111 -12.82 -1.96 -10.88
CA ALA A 111 -12.12 -0.85 -10.25
C ALA A 111 -10.65 -0.84 -10.70
N LEU A 112 -9.87 0.17 -10.29
CA LEU A 112 -8.42 0.13 -10.45
C LEU A 112 -7.83 -1.10 -9.74
N CYS A 113 -6.84 -1.75 -10.32
CA CYS A 113 -6.12 -2.80 -9.61
C CYS A 113 -5.37 -2.21 -8.40
N GLY A 114 -5.14 -3.03 -7.38
CA GLY A 114 -4.45 -2.61 -6.17
C GLY A 114 -4.54 -3.68 -5.10
N VAL A 115 -4.51 -3.26 -3.83
CA VAL A 115 -4.61 -4.16 -2.67
C VAL A 115 -5.68 -3.70 -1.70
N GLY A 116 -6.44 -4.64 -1.14
CA GLY A 116 -7.41 -4.38 -0.07
C GLY A 116 -6.74 -4.14 1.28
N VAL A 117 -7.41 -3.41 2.17
CA VAL A 117 -6.88 -3.05 3.50
C VAL A 117 -6.43 -4.28 4.30
N LYS A 118 -7.28 -5.32 4.37
CA LYS A 118 -6.97 -6.54 5.14
C LYS A 118 -5.83 -7.35 4.52
N GLY A 119 -5.77 -7.42 3.19
CA GLY A 119 -4.67 -8.06 2.45
C GLY A 119 -3.33 -7.40 2.76
N LEU A 120 -3.30 -6.07 2.67
CA LEU A 120 -2.11 -5.28 3.00
C LEU A 120 -1.74 -5.36 4.48
N HIS A 121 -2.71 -5.31 5.38
CA HIS A 121 -2.49 -5.49 6.82
C HIS A 121 -1.83 -6.84 7.14
N LYS A 122 -2.27 -7.93 6.51
CA LYS A 122 -1.68 -9.26 6.72
C LYS A 122 -0.22 -9.31 6.28
N LEU A 123 0.12 -8.67 5.16
CA LEU A 123 1.51 -8.53 4.73
C LEU A 123 2.32 -7.71 5.73
N ALA A 124 1.80 -6.55 6.16
CA ALA A 124 2.48 -5.67 7.09
C ALA A 124 2.72 -6.31 8.47
N LEU A 125 1.74 -7.05 9.00
CA LEU A 125 1.88 -7.83 10.23
C LEU A 125 3.01 -8.86 10.14
N SER A 126 3.17 -9.53 8.99
CA SER A 126 4.27 -10.49 8.79
C SER A 126 5.66 -9.85 8.85
N ALA A 127 5.72 -8.53 8.67
CA ALA A 127 6.94 -7.71 8.78
C ALA A 127 6.96 -6.86 10.06
N THR A 128 6.16 -7.20 11.09
CA THR A 128 6.09 -6.51 12.39
C THR A 128 5.66 -5.04 12.29
N TYR A 129 4.61 -4.76 11.52
CA TYR A 129 3.96 -3.46 11.47
C TYR A 129 2.54 -3.52 12.02
N ARG A 130 2.14 -2.46 12.71
CA ARG A 130 0.80 -2.25 13.23
C ARG A 130 0.08 -1.17 12.41
N PRO A 131 -1.23 -1.29 12.17
CA PRO A 131 -1.98 -0.19 11.60
C PRO A 131 -1.96 1.00 12.58
N ALA A 132 -2.12 2.20 12.06
CA ALA A 132 -2.25 3.41 12.88
C ALA A 132 -3.45 4.24 12.44
N PHE A 133 -3.68 4.33 11.12
CA PHE A 133 -4.73 5.18 10.56
C PHE A 133 -5.11 4.75 9.15
N LEU A 134 -6.35 5.04 8.74
CA LEU A 134 -6.86 4.86 7.38
C LEU A 134 -7.57 6.15 6.97
N SER A 135 -7.09 6.82 5.92
CA SER A 135 -7.62 8.11 5.48
C SER A 135 -8.81 7.99 4.51
N SER A 136 -9.52 9.11 4.29
CA SER A 136 -10.53 9.26 3.23
C SER A 136 -10.01 8.93 1.83
N GLU A 137 -8.76 9.30 1.57
CA GLU A 137 -8.10 9.09 0.27
C GLU A 137 -7.54 7.66 0.11
N SER A 138 -7.97 6.73 0.97
CA SER A 138 -7.55 5.32 0.93
C SER A 138 -6.03 5.15 1.10
N TYR A 139 -5.42 5.94 1.99
CA TYR A 139 -4.05 5.69 2.46
C TYR A 139 -4.07 4.99 3.82
N PHE A 140 -3.36 3.87 3.88
CA PHE A 140 -3.19 3.08 5.08
C PHE A 140 -1.84 3.37 5.72
N PHE A 141 -1.89 3.87 6.96
CA PHE A 141 -0.73 4.25 7.74
C PHE A 141 -0.38 3.10 8.67
N LEU A 142 0.86 2.64 8.60
CA LEU A 142 1.38 1.55 9.41
C LEU A 142 2.66 1.98 10.11
N VAL A 143 2.79 1.64 11.38
CA VAL A 143 3.94 1.96 12.21
C VAL A 143 4.67 0.68 12.58
N ARG A 144 6.00 0.74 12.57
CA ARG A 144 6.85 -0.37 12.99
C ARG A 144 6.57 -0.74 14.45
N GLU A 145 6.39 -2.01 14.74
CA GLU A 145 5.89 -2.48 16.04
C GLU A 145 6.85 -2.17 17.19
N ASP A 146 8.16 -2.25 16.96
CA ASP A 146 9.22 -1.91 17.93
C ASP A 146 9.23 -0.42 18.32
N LEU A 147 8.52 0.43 17.59
CA LEU A 147 8.34 1.86 17.89
C LEU A 147 6.99 2.14 18.55
N SER A 148 6.12 1.14 18.68
CA SER A 148 4.79 1.27 19.26
C SER A 148 4.83 1.03 20.76
N SER A 149 4.30 1.99 21.54
CA SER A 149 4.10 1.78 22.97
C SER A 149 3.02 0.72 23.24
N VAL A 150 3.00 0.12 24.43
CA VAL A 150 1.96 -0.84 24.83
C VAL A 150 0.54 -0.27 24.66
N PRO A 151 0.24 1.00 25.04
CA PRO A 151 -1.05 1.61 24.73
C PRO A 151 -1.37 1.65 23.23
N MET A 152 -0.40 2.04 22.38
CA MET A 152 -0.59 2.06 20.92
C MET A 152 -0.91 0.66 20.37
N ALA A 153 -0.25 -0.39 20.89
CA ALA A 153 -0.50 -1.77 20.45
C ALA A 153 -1.93 -2.25 20.77
N ILE A 154 -2.55 -1.75 21.85
CA ILE A 154 -3.94 -2.05 22.23
C ILE A 154 -4.92 -1.23 21.40
N GLU A 155 -4.61 0.04 21.17
CA GLU A 155 -5.53 0.96 20.49
C GLU A 155 -5.52 0.79 18.97
N TRP A 156 -4.36 0.52 18.38
CA TRP A 156 -4.20 0.51 16.93
C TRP A 156 -4.29 -0.91 16.38
N THR A 157 -5.46 -1.50 16.60
CA THR A 157 -5.86 -2.74 15.93
C THR A 157 -6.60 -2.40 14.65
N LEU A 158 -6.53 -3.30 13.65
CA LEU A 158 -7.25 -3.09 12.39
C LEU A 158 -8.76 -2.82 12.59
N PRO A 159 -9.50 -3.57 13.44
CA PRO A 159 -10.92 -3.29 13.68
C PRO A 159 -11.17 -1.87 14.20
N ARG A 160 -10.33 -1.38 15.12
CA ARG A 160 -10.45 0.00 15.66
C ARG A 160 -10.15 1.05 14.60
N VAL A 161 -9.11 0.84 13.79
CA VAL A 161 -8.76 1.76 12.69
C VAL A 161 -9.87 1.83 11.65
N ILE A 162 -10.46 0.69 11.26
CA ILE A 162 -11.61 0.64 10.35
C ILE A 162 -12.83 1.31 10.99
N GLN A 163 -13.14 1.00 12.25
CA GLN A 163 -14.27 1.60 12.95
C GLN A 163 -14.14 3.12 13.04
N HIS A 164 -12.95 3.62 13.34
CA HIS A 164 -12.67 5.04 13.35
C HIS A 164 -12.90 5.65 11.96
N ALA A 165 -12.33 5.06 10.90
CA ALA A 165 -12.53 5.54 9.53
C ALA A 165 -14.02 5.54 9.11
N LYS A 166 -14.80 4.54 9.53
CA LYS A 166 -16.27 4.49 9.33
C LYS A 166 -16.99 5.60 10.11
N SER A 167 -16.58 5.87 11.35
CA SER A 167 -17.16 6.96 12.16
C SER A 167 -16.93 8.35 11.54
N MET A 168 -15.86 8.49 10.76
CA MET A 168 -15.53 9.70 10.00
C MET A 168 -16.19 9.75 8.61
N GLY A 169 -16.91 8.70 8.20
CA GLY A 169 -17.54 8.60 6.88
C GLY A 169 -16.57 8.34 5.72
N TRP A 170 -15.33 7.90 6.00
CA TRP A 170 -14.27 7.71 5.01
C TRP A 170 -14.26 6.33 4.36
N VAL A 171 -14.86 5.35 5.03
CA VAL A 171 -15.05 4.00 4.52
C VAL A 171 -16.55 3.75 4.47
N SER A 172 -17.02 3.24 3.33
CA SER A 172 -18.41 2.82 3.16
C SER A 172 -18.85 1.94 4.34
N GLN A 173 -20.01 2.24 4.93
CA GLN A 173 -20.59 1.42 6.00
C GLN A 173 -21.13 0.08 5.49
N THR A 174 -21.22 -0.11 4.17
CA THR A 174 -21.93 -1.22 3.54
C THR A 174 -21.06 -1.99 2.57
N PHE A 175 -21.00 -3.31 2.79
CA PHE A 175 -20.98 -4.36 1.78
C PHE A 175 -21.77 -5.56 2.30
#